data_AF-A0ABD1M9E0-F1
#
_entry.id   AF-A0ABD1M9E0-F1
#
_cell.length_a   1.000
_cell.length_b   1.000
_cell.length_c   1.000
_cell.angle_alpha   90.00
_cell.angle_beta   90.00
_cell.angle_gamma   90.00
#
_symmetry.space_group_name_H-M   'P 1'
#
loop_
_entity.id
_entity.type
_entity.pdbx_description
1 polymer ?
#
loop_
_entity_poly.entity_id
_entity_poly.type
_entity_poly.pdbx_seq_one_letter_code
_entity_poly.pdbx_strand_id
1 'polypeptide(L)'
;MAFSESDCVEDRPYQQDMNINNRCSTPNRSDCRIPPSVAPPPPPKKKPFSFGTRKPQPPKNGYFHPPQPDLDHLFSLPPTSFLYT
;
A
#
# COMPACT_ATOMS: atom_id res chain seq x y z
N MET A 1 45.62 -30.86 21.33
CA MET A 1 45.32 -31.86 20.29
C MET A 1 44.40 -31.23 19.27
N ALA A 2 44.67 -31.54 18.01
CA ALA A 2 44.31 -30.78 16.82
C ALA A 2 42.81 -30.49 16.66
N PHE A 3 42.51 -29.32 16.09
CA PHE A 3 41.28 -29.11 15.34
C PHE A 3 41.35 -30.00 14.10
N SER A 4 40.45 -30.97 13.99
CA SER A 4 40.31 -31.79 12.79
C SER A 4 39.49 -31.03 11.76
N GLU A 5 40.15 -30.75 10.65
CA GLU A 5 39.64 -30.50 9.28
C GLU A 5 38.28 -31.19 9.03
N SER A 6 37.24 -30.42 8.73
CA SER A 6 36.77 -30.12 7.37
C SER A 6 36.25 -31.33 6.61
N ASP A 7 34.93 -31.43 6.51
CA ASP A 7 34.28 -31.80 5.27
C ASP A 7 33.33 -30.66 4.92
N CYS A 8 33.77 -29.78 4.02
CA CYS A 8 32.87 -28.91 3.31
C CYS A 8 31.82 -29.83 2.68
N VAL A 9 30.57 -29.70 3.11
CA VAL A 9 29.46 -30.43 2.49
C VAL A 9 29.55 -30.15 1.00
N GLU A 10 29.90 -31.20 0.27
CA GLU A 10 29.96 -31.24 -1.18
C GLU A 10 28.74 -30.50 -1.72
N ASP A 11 28.98 -29.46 -2.52
CA ASP A 11 27.95 -28.72 -3.24
C ASP A 11 27.20 -29.73 -4.11
N ARG A 12 26.16 -30.34 -3.56
CA ARG A 12 25.20 -31.09 -4.35
C ARG A 12 24.66 -30.07 -5.36
N PRO A 13 24.89 -30.27 -6.67
CA PRO A 13 24.27 -29.40 -7.64
C PRO A 13 22.78 -29.47 -7.35
N TYR A 14 22.16 -28.31 -7.11
CA TYR A 14 20.71 -28.20 -7.00
C TYR A 14 20.19 -28.95 -8.22
N GLN A 15 19.62 -30.15 -8.00
CA GLN A 15 18.91 -30.85 -9.06
C GLN A 15 17.72 -29.95 -9.30
N GLN A 16 17.90 -29.04 -10.24
CA GLN A 16 16.85 -28.27 -10.85
C GLN A 16 16.07 -29.29 -11.67
N ASP A 17 15.27 -30.07 -10.96
CA ASP A 17 14.05 -30.66 -11.44
C ASP A 17 13.38 -29.54 -12.25
N MET A 18 13.54 -29.63 -13.56
CA MET A 18 12.82 -28.82 -14.53
C MET A 18 11.44 -29.46 -14.71
N ASN A 19 10.77 -29.88 -13.63
CA ASN A 19 9.34 -30.05 -13.69
C ASN A 19 8.73 -28.66 -13.59
N ILE A 20 8.58 -28.04 -14.75
CA ILE A 20 7.96 -26.72 -14.95
C ILE A 20 6.56 -26.68 -14.28
N ASN A 21 5.94 -27.84 -14.03
CA ASN A 21 4.66 -27.99 -13.33
C ASN A 21 4.74 -27.79 -11.80
N ASN A 22 5.92 -27.76 -11.18
CA ASN A 22 6.09 -27.48 -9.75
C ASN A 22 6.28 -25.98 -9.44
N ARG A 23 6.13 -25.09 -10.43
CA ARG A 23 6.01 -23.65 -10.19
C ARG A 23 4.62 -23.33 -9.62
N CYS A 24 4.53 -22.24 -8.82
CA CYS A 24 3.26 -21.66 -8.36
C CYS A 24 2.34 -21.45 -9.57
N SER A 25 1.37 -22.35 -9.72
CA SER A 25 0.47 -22.43 -10.86
C SER A 25 -0.95 -22.41 -10.35
N THR A 26 -1.87 -21.82 -11.11
CA THR A 26 -3.30 -21.82 -10.77
C THR A 26 -3.79 -23.27 -10.63
N PRO A 27 -4.43 -23.64 -9.51
CA PRO A 27 -5.01 -24.97 -9.34
C PRO A 27 -5.90 -25.34 -10.52
N ASN A 28 -5.68 -26.54 -11.08
CA ASN A 28 -6.39 -27.02 -12.27
C ASN A 28 -7.56 -27.98 -11.96
N ARG A 29 -7.72 -28.37 -10.70
CA ARG A 29 -8.85 -29.21 -10.27
C ARG A 29 -10.17 -28.46 -10.46
N SER A 30 -11.21 -29.18 -10.88
CA SER A 30 -12.51 -28.59 -11.24
C SER A 30 -13.19 -27.81 -10.11
N ASP A 31 -12.92 -28.18 -8.85
CA ASP A 31 -13.42 -27.52 -7.65
C ASP A 31 -12.71 -26.20 -7.32
N CYS A 32 -11.50 -25.99 -7.83
CA CYS A 32 -10.67 -24.81 -7.55
C CYS A 32 -10.31 -23.99 -8.81
N ARG A 33 -10.77 -24.42 -10.00
CA ARG A 33 -10.41 -23.80 -11.28
C ARG A 33 -11.12 -22.45 -11.43
N ILE A 34 -10.34 -21.39 -11.65
CA ILE A 34 -10.88 -20.06 -11.97
C ILE A 34 -11.61 -20.17 -13.32
N PRO A 35 -12.86 -19.71 -13.42
CA PRO A 35 -13.59 -19.72 -14.68
C PRO A 35 -12.90 -18.83 -15.73
N PRO A 36 -13.06 -19.14 -17.03
CA PRO A 36 -12.53 -18.28 -18.07
C PRO A 36 -13.11 -16.87 -17.96
N SER A 37 -12.29 -15.86 -18.29
CA SER A 37 -12.73 -14.46 -18.23
C SER A 37 -13.93 -14.25 -19.15
N VAL A 38 -15.07 -13.92 -18.56
CA VAL A 38 -16.23 -13.39 -19.28
C VAL A 38 -15.98 -11.89 -19.49
N ALA A 39 -16.42 -11.32 -20.61
CA ALA A 39 -16.35 -9.88 -20.81
C ALA A 39 -17.09 -9.17 -19.65
N PRO A 40 -16.52 -8.13 -19.03
CA PRO A 40 -17.22 -7.38 -18.00
C PRO A 40 -18.50 -6.78 -18.58
N PRO A 41 -19.55 -6.57 -17.76
CA PRO A 41 -20.75 -5.88 -18.22
C PRO A 41 -20.37 -4.50 -18.78
N PRO A 42 -21.14 -3.97 -19.75
CA PRO A 42 -20.88 -2.66 -20.32
C PRO A 42 -20.90 -1.58 -19.22
N PRO A 43 -20.08 -0.53 -19.35
CA PRO A 43 -19.98 0.51 -18.33
C PRO A 43 -21.34 1.21 -18.11
N PRO A 44 -21.67 1.56 -16.86
CA PRO A 44 -22.87 2.34 -16.58
C PRO A 44 -22.89 3.65 -17.37
N LYS A 45 -24.05 3.99 -17.96
CA LYS A 45 -24.22 5.26 -18.65
C LYS A 45 -24.11 6.41 -17.65
N LYS A 46 -23.20 7.35 -17.90
CA LYS A 46 -23.09 8.58 -17.10
C LYS A 46 -24.39 9.36 -17.21
N LYS A 47 -24.93 9.80 -16.06
CA LYS A 47 -26.03 10.78 -16.05
C LYS A 47 -25.51 12.12 -16.60
N PRO A 48 -26.32 12.89 -17.34
CA PRO A 48 -25.92 14.22 -17.75
C PRO A 48 -25.60 15.06 -16.50
N PHE A 49 -24.48 15.77 -16.54
CA PHE A 49 -24.09 16.67 -15.46
C PHE A 49 -25.07 17.85 -15.44
N SER A 50 -26.00 17.84 -14.48
CA SER A 50 -26.82 19.01 -14.19
C SER A 50 -26.06 19.88 -13.21
N PHE A 51 -25.63 21.07 -13.63
CA PHE A 51 -25.49 22.17 -12.68
C PHE A 51 -26.89 22.39 -12.10
N GLY A 52 -27.16 21.89 -10.89
CA GLY A 52 -28.35 22.31 -10.17
C GLY A 52 -28.42 23.84 -10.22
N THR A 53 -29.63 24.41 -10.20
CA THR A 53 -29.88 25.85 -10.36
C THR A 53 -29.12 26.74 -9.37
N ARG A 54 -28.44 26.15 -8.38
CA ARG A 54 -27.53 26.83 -7.46
C ARG A 54 -26.16 26.19 -7.49
N LYS A 55 -25.15 27.02 -7.74
CA LYS A 55 -23.75 26.67 -7.41
C LYS A 55 -23.69 26.34 -5.91
N PRO A 56 -23.05 25.22 -5.50
CA PRO A 56 -22.84 24.94 -4.10
C PRO A 56 -22.10 26.13 -3.48
N GLN A 57 -22.73 26.76 -2.50
CA GLN A 57 -22.10 27.83 -1.73
C GLN A 57 -21.12 27.21 -0.73
N PRO A 58 -20.00 27.88 -0.41
CA PRO A 58 -19.15 27.44 0.68
C PRO A 58 -19.98 27.37 1.98
N PRO A 59 -19.65 26.46 2.92
CA PRO A 59 -20.26 26.41 4.23
C PRO A 59 -20.14 27.76 4.91
N LYS A 60 -21.27 28.24 5.44
CA LYS A 60 -21.37 29.58 6.05
C LYS A 60 -20.37 29.80 7.19
N ASN A 61 -19.98 28.74 7.87
CA ASN A 61 -19.14 28.81 9.06
C ASN A 61 -17.71 28.27 8.80
N GLY A 62 -17.31 28.17 7.54
CA GLY A 62 -16.07 27.48 7.15
C GLY A 62 -16.19 25.96 7.26
N TYR A 63 -15.19 25.26 6.74
CA TYR A 63 -15.12 23.80 6.80
C TYR A 63 -14.44 23.29 8.07
N PHE A 64 -13.64 24.14 8.71
CA PHE A 64 -12.79 23.76 9.84
C PHE A 64 -13.21 24.55 11.07
N HIS A 65 -13.63 23.82 12.10
CA HIS A 65 -13.86 24.35 13.44
C HIS A 65 -12.76 23.77 14.33
N PRO A 66 -11.59 24.43 14.44
CA PRO A 66 -10.54 23.92 15.30
C PRO A 66 -11.08 23.89 16.73
N PRO A 67 -10.99 22.75 17.44
CA PRO A 67 -11.02 22.80 18.88
C PRO A 67 -9.80 23.63 19.32
N GLN A 68 -10.03 24.71 20.05
CA GLN A 68 -8.97 25.48 20.72
C GLN A 68 -8.22 24.53 21.68
N PRO A 69 -6.87 24.63 21.81
CA PRO A 69 -6.12 25.86 22.02
C PRO A 69 -5.54 26.51 20.77
N ASP A 70 -5.39 27.83 20.87
CA ASP A 70 -4.88 28.73 19.84
C ASP A 70 -3.48 28.33 19.36
N LEU A 71 -3.32 28.15 18.04
CA LEU A 71 -2.11 27.64 17.40
C LEU A 71 -0.87 28.51 17.69
N ASP A 72 -1.09 29.78 18.02
CA ASP A 72 -0.05 30.72 18.40
C ASP A 72 0.75 30.25 19.62
N HIS A 73 0.16 29.43 20.50
CA HIS A 73 0.84 28.84 21.64
C HIS A 73 1.76 27.66 21.26
N LEU A 74 1.50 26.97 20.15
CA LEU A 74 2.34 25.85 19.68
C LEU A 74 3.67 26.33 19.13
N PHE A 75 3.71 27.55 18.58
CA PHE A 75 4.90 28.11 17.94
C PHE A 75 5.62 29.14 18.81
N SER A 76 5.10 29.46 19.99
CA SER A 76 5.76 30.33 20.97
C SER A 76 6.87 29.56 21.70
N LEU A 77 7.97 29.30 21.00
CA LEU A 77 9.21 28.85 21.62
C LEU A 77 10.02 30.08 22.03
N PRO A 78 10.47 30.18 23.30
CA PRO A 78 11.38 31.24 23.68
C PRO A 78 12.69 31.08 22.89
N PRO A 79 13.33 32.19 22.47
CA PRO A 79 14.63 32.10 21.82
C PRO A 79 15.60 31.40 22.77
N THR A 80 16.14 30.26 22.34
CA THR A 80 17.18 29.56 23.08
C THR A 80 18.43 30.45 23.06
N SER A 81 18.60 31.27 24.09
CA SER A 81 19.85 32.00 24.31
C SER A 81 20.91 30.98 24.70
N PHE A 82 21.55 30.37 23.71
CA PHE A 82 22.80 29.68 23.92
C PHE A 82 23.84 30.77 24.23
N LEU A 83 24.05 31.01 25.53
CA LEU A 83 25.19 31.76 26.01
C LEU A 83 26.44 30.92 25.69
N TYR A 84 27.02 31.15 24.52
CA TYR A 84 28.39 30.76 24.25
C TYR A 84 29.29 31.84 24.88
N THR A 85 29.73 31.56 26.10
CA THR A 85 30.91 32.19 26.71
C THR A 85 32.14 31.38 26.35
#